data_AF-A0A8T4MAB3-F1
#
_entry.id   AF-A0A8T4MAB3-F1
#
_cell.length_a   1.000
_cell.length_b   1.000
_cell.length_c   1.000
_cell.angle_alpha   90.00
_cell.angle_beta   90.00
_cell.angle_gamma   90.00
#
_symmetry.space_group_name_H-M   'P 1'
#
loop_
_entity.id
_entity.type
_entity.pdbx_description
1 polymer ?
#
loop_
_entity_poly.entity_id
_entity_poly.type
_entity_poly.pdbx_seq_one_letter_code
_entity_poly.pdbx_strand_id
1 'polypeptide(L)'
;MEGEQFLTFLESIQQLIPPYYRVFDSLIFFTILILIYSIFVFYFYKFLAKKNILGLDLSQYNIYKKSRFYKLLASVLYFVEYILLLPLLSLIWFAFLSIFLIILSKSPSITTILTISASLVGAVRITAYLSEDLSKDLAKMLPFVLLAFFLVGETFFDPSLIIQ
;
A
#
# COMPACT_ATOMS: atom_id res chain seq x y z
N MET A 1 -8.28 -21.84 42.94
CA MET A 1 -9.13 -20.83 43.60
C MET A 1 -8.87 -19.41 43.10
N GLU A 2 -7.64 -19.01 42.78
CA GLU A 2 -7.35 -17.64 42.31
C GLU A 2 -7.79 -17.34 40.87
N GLY A 3 -7.76 -18.34 39.98
CA GLY A 3 -8.21 -18.19 38.59
C GLY A 3 -9.71 -17.85 38.48
N GLU A 4 -10.59 -18.64 39.11
CA GLU A 4 -12.04 -18.39 39.03
C GLU A 4 -12.47 -17.04 39.61
N GLN A 5 -11.76 -16.54 40.63
CA GLN A 5 -12.00 -15.20 41.16
C GLN A 5 -11.58 -14.09 40.19
N PHE A 6 -10.52 -14.31 39.41
CA PHE A 6 -10.11 -13.38 38.37
C PHE A 6 -11.09 -13.37 37.19
N LEU A 7 -11.58 -14.54 36.78
CA LEU A 7 -12.56 -14.66 35.70
C LEU A 7 -13.90 -14.00 36.08
N THR A 8 -14.38 -14.24 37.30
CA THR A 8 -15.60 -13.57 37.82
C THR A 8 -15.43 -12.07 38.00
N PHE A 9 -14.23 -11.59 38.33
CA PHE A 9 -13.90 -10.16 38.34
C PHE A 9 -13.98 -9.56 36.94
N LEU A 10 -13.42 -10.22 35.92
CA LEU A 10 -13.51 -9.76 34.52
C LEU A 10 -14.95 -9.74 34.00
N GLU A 11 -15.75 -10.76 34.32
CA GLU A 11 -17.18 -10.81 33.97
C GLU A 11 -17.96 -9.67 34.63
N SER A 12 -17.65 -9.33 35.88
CA SER A 12 -18.30 -8.21 36.59
C SER A 12 -17.96 -6.86 35.96
N ILE A 13 -16.72 -6.67 35.48
CA ILE A 13 -16.30 -5.46 34.76
C ILE A 13 -17.01 -5.37 33.40
N GLN A 14 -17.16 -6.49 32.68
CA GLN A 14 -17.90 -6.55 31.42
C GLN A 14 -19.40 -6.25 31.59
N GLN A 15 -20.01 -6.68 32.69
CA GLN A 15 -21.42 -6.37 33.00
C GLN A 15 -21.64 -4.91 33.44
N LEU A 16 -20.59 -4.24 33.94
CA LEU A 16 -20.61 -2.82 34.28
C LEU A 16 -20.52 -1.88 33.06
N ILE A 17 -20.28 -2.41 31.85
CA ILE A 17 -20.22 -1.65 30.60
C ILE A 17 -21.57 -1.76 29.90
N PRO A 18 -22.42 -0.71 29.93
CA PRO A 18 -23.68 -0.71 29.20
C PRO A 18 -23.49 -1.05 27.71
N PRO A 19 -24.42 -1.78 27.07
CA PRO A 19 -24.30 -2.18 25.66
C PRO A 19 -24.17 -1.00 24.68
N TYR A 20 -24.45 0.23 25.13
CA TYR A 20 -24.23 1.48 24.40
C TYR A 20 -22.74 1.77 24.11
N TYR A 21 -21.79 1.28 24.93
CA TYR A 21 -20.36 1.53 24.75
C TYR A 21 -19.71 0.70 23.62
N ARG A 22 -20.35 -0.40 23.19
CA ARG A 22 -19.81 -1.28 22.11
C ARG A 22 -19.66 -0.55 20.75
N VAL A 23 -20.52 0.44 20.50
CA VAL A 23 -20.44 1.29 19.31
C VAL A 23 -19.17 2.15 19.34
N PHE A 24 -18.78 2.64 20.52
CA PHE A 24 -17.56 3.43 20.69
C PHE A 24 -16.30 2.59 20.49
N ASP A 25 -16.28 1.34 20.99
CA ASP A 25 -15.15 0.43 20.79
C ASP A 25 -14.91 0.13 19.30
N SER A 26 -15.99 -0.14 18.57
CA SER A 26 -15.93 -0.40 17.13
C SER A 26 -15.48 0.84 16.35
N LEU A 27 -16.01 2.02 16.70
CA LEU A 27 -15.66 3.28 16.04
C LEU A 27 -14.18 3.64 16.24
N ILE A 28 -13.66 3.49 17.45
CA ILE A 28 -12.24 3.74 17.76
C ILE A 28 -11.35 2.76 16.98
N PHE A 29 -11.71 1.47 16.97
CA PHE A 29 -10.97 0.45 16.22
C PHE A 29 -10.89 0.78 14.72
N PHE A 30 -12.03 1.06 14.07
CA PHE A 30 -12.04 1.41 12.64
C PHE A 30 -11.32 2.71 12.34
N THR A 31 -11.44 3.72 13.21
CA THR A 31 -10.72 4.99 13.03
C THR A 31 -9.21 4.78 13.06
N ILE A 32 -8.71 4.00 14.04
CA ILE A 32 -7.29 3.67 14.14
C ILE A 32 -6.84 2.83 12.94
N LEU A 33 -7.62 1.84 12.54
CA LEU A 33 -7.32 1.00 11.38
C LEU A 33 -7.21 1.83 10.09
N ILE A 34 -8.19 2.69 9.82
CA ILE A 34 -8.22 3.59 8.66
C ILE A 34 -7.02 4.53 8.70
N LEU A 35 -6.68 5.08 9.86
CA LEU A 35 -5.55 5.99 10.04
C LEU A 35 -4.22 5.27 9.73
N ILE A 36 -3.97 4.11 10.32
CA ILE A 36 -2.76 3.31 10.09
C ILE A 36 -2.66 2.93 8.60
N TYR A 37 -3.77 2.45 8.01
CA TYR A 37 -3.80 2.07 6.60
C TYR A 37 -3.55 3.28 5.69
N SER A 38 -4.14 4.44 5.97
CA SER A 38 -3.94 5.66 5.17
C SER A 38 -2.50 6.15 5.21
N ILE A 39 -1.82 6.04 6.35
CA ILE A 39 -0.38 6.32 6.47
C ILE A 39 0.43 5.36 5.58
N PHE A 40 0.11 4.07 5.61
CA PHE A 40 0.75 3.10 4.71
C PHE A 40 0.55 3.46 3.24
N VAL A 41 -0.69 3.76 2.82
CA VAL A 41 -1.02 4.19 1.45
C VAL A 41 -0.23 5.44 1.07
N PHE A 42 -0.06 6.39 2.00
CA PHE A 42 0.68 7.62 1.75
C PHE A 42 2.12 7.37 1.29
N TYR A 43 2.83 6.47 1.95
CA TYR A 43 4.19 6.11 1.55
C TYR A 43 4.19 5.31 0.24
N PHE A 44 3.24 4.40 0.08
CA PHE A 44 3.09 3.57 -1.10
C PHE A 44 2.90 4.40 -2.39
N TYR A 45 1.89 5.27 -2.42
CA TYR A 45 1.56 6.00 -3.64
C TYR A 45 2.67 6.99 -4.00
N LYS A 46 3.32 7.61 -3.00
CA LYS A 46 4.40 8.59 -3.22
C LYS A 46 5.64 7.93 -3.83
N PHE A 47 5.82 6.63 -3.63
CA PHE A 47 6.87 5.87 -4.30
C PHE A 47 6.47 5.52 -5.74
N LEU A 48 5.23 5.06 -5.93
CA LEU A 48 4.74 4.60 -7.24
C LEU A 48 4.49 5.74 -8.23
N ALA A 49 4.13 6.93 -7.77
CA ALA A 49 3.77 8.06 -8.62
C ALA A 49 4.96 8.95 -9.03
N LYS A 50 6.13 8.75 -8.42
CA LYS A 50 7.32 9.54 -8.76
C LYS A 50 7.80 9.27 -10.17
N LYS A 51 8.00 10.33 -10.94
CA LYS A 51 8.66 10.29 -12.26
C LYS A 51 10.10 9.76 -12.16
N ASN A 52 10.87 10.32 -11.22
CA ASN A 52 12.25 9.90 -10.95
C ASN A 52 12.33 9.29 -9.56
N ILE A 53 12.31 7.96 -9.50
CA ILE A 53 12.29 7.26 -8.21
C ILE A 53 13.68 7.24 -7.56
N LEU A 54 14.75 7.18 -8.37
CA LEU A 54 16.12 7.00 -7.91
C LEU A 54 16.93 8.29 -7.77
N GLY A 55 16.41 9.43 -8.27
CA GLY A 55 16.95 10.76 -7.96
C GLY A 55 18.46 10.95 -8.15
N LEU A 56 19.08 10.23 -9.08
CA LEU A 56 20.52 10.26 -9.28
C LEU A 56 20.99 11.64 -9.74
N ASP A 57 21.75 12.32 -8.89
CA ASP A 57 22.47 13.53 -9.23
C ASP A 57 23.87 13.17 -9.75
N LEU A 58 24.07 13.24 -11.06
CA LEU A 58 25.35 12.96 -11.71
C LEU A 58 26.42 14.03 -11.40
N SER A 59 26.04 15.18 -10.85
CA SER A 59 26.97 16.25 -10.50
C SER A 59 27.93 15.84 -9.36
N GLN A 60 27.49 14.94 -8.48
CA GLN A 60 28.30 14.46 -7.35
C GLN A 60 29.47 13.57 -7.77
N TYR A 61 29.43 12.96 -8.96
CA TYR A 61 30.52 12.14 -9.50
C TYR A 61 31.47 12.93 -10.42
N ASN A 62 31.18 14.21 -10.67
CA ASN A 62 32.03 15.09 -11.47
C ASN A 62 33.24 15.65 -10.67
N ILE A 63 33.40 15.24 -9.40
CA ILE A 63 34.49 15.67 -8.52
C ILE A 63 35.84 15.11 -8.99
N TYR A 64 35.86 13.99 -9.74
CA TYR A 64 37.08 13.42 -10.32
C TYR A 64 37.36 13.96 -11.74
N LYS A 65 38.19 15.00 -11.74
CA LYS A 65 38.83 15.68 -12.86
C LYS A 65 39.27 14.73 -14.01
N LYS A 66 38.78 15.01 -15.22
CA LYS A 66 39.47 14.86 -16.54
C LYS A 66 39.59 13.49 -17.23
N SER A 67 38.89 12.42 -16.86
CA SER A 67 38.92 11.18 -17.64
C SER A 67 37.60 10.89 -18.38
N ARG A 68 37.65 10.93 -19.73
CA ARG A 68 36.52 10.77 -20.66
C ARG A 68 35.80 9.42 -20.48
N PHE A 69 36.53 8.41 -20.02
CA PHE A 69 36.02 7.05 -19.82
C PHE A 69 35.04 6.96 -18.65
N TYR A 70 35.33 7.61 -17.51
CA TYR A 70 34.44 7.60 -16.34
C TYR A 70 33.14 8.37 -16.61
N LYS A 71 33.19 9.44 -17.41
CA LYS A 71 31.97 10.15 -17.86
C LYS A 71 31.09 9.28 -18.76
N LEU A 72 31.70 8.50 -19.65
CA LEU A 72 30.98 7.58 -20.53
C LEU A 72 30.37 6.43 -19.72
N LEU A 73 31.14 5.84 -18.80
CA LEU A 73 30.64 4.76 -17.92
C LEU A 73 29.52 5.24 -17.01
N ALA A 74 29.62 6.43 -16.41
CA ALA A 74 28.56 7.01 -15.58
C ALA A 74 27.28 7.28 -16.38
N SER A 75 27.41 7.76 -17.62
CA SER A 75 26.27 7.97 -18.53
C SER A 75 25.59 6.65 -18.91
N VAL A 76 26.37 5.62 -19.26
CA VAL A 76 25.84 4.28 -19.58
C VAL A 76 25.16 3.66 -18.36
N LEU A 77 25.77 3.73 -17.18
CA LEU A 77 25.15 3.24 -15.94
C LEU A 77 23.84 3.96 -15.63
N TYR A 78 23.77 5.28 -15.86
CA TYR A 78 22.53 6.05 -15.71
C TYR A 78 21.44 5.62 -16.71
N PHE A 79 21.81 5.39 -17.96
CA PHE A 79 20.90 4.86 -18.98
C PHE A 79 20.39 3.47 -18.63
N VAL A 80 21.27 2.57 -18.20
CA VAL A 80 20.95 1.21 -17.77
C VAL A 80 20.03 1.23 -16.55
N GLU A 81 20.31 2.11 -15.59
CA GLU A 81 19.45 2.32 -14.43
C GLU A 81 18.04 2.74 -14.84
N TYR A 82 17.90 3.74 -15.70
CA TYR A 82 16.56 4.21 -16.08
C TYR A 82 15.80 3.18 -16.94
N ILE A 83 16.48 2.50 -17.86
CA ILE A 83 15.89 1.52 -18.77
C ILE A 83 15.56 0.19 -18.09
N LEU A 84 16.35 -0.25 -17.10
CA LEU A 84 16.14 -1.54 -16.44
C LEU A 84 15.51 -1.41 -15.05
N LEU A 85 15.97 -0.48 -14.20
CA LEU A 85 15.48 -0.39 -12.83
C LEU A 85 14.07 0.16 -12.74
N LEU A 86 13.67 1.11 -13.58
CA LEU A 86 12.28 1.61 -13.57
C LEU A 86 11.23 0.56 -13.97
N PRO A 87 11.37 -0.20 -15.07
CA PRO A 87 10.43 -1.26 -15.37
C PRO A 87 10.49 -2.41 -14.37
N LEU A 88 11.68 -2.78 -13.87
CA LEU A 88 11.80 -3.80 -12.82
C LEU A 88 11.07 -3.40 -11.54
N LEU A 89 11.25 -2.15 -11.12
CA LEU A 89 10.57 -1.61 -9.95
C LEU A 89 9.06 -1.53 -10.16
N SER A 90 8.62 -1.21 -11.39
CA SER A 90 7.21 -1.25 -11.75
C SER A 90 6.64 -2.68 -11.70
N LEU A 91 7.42 -3.70 -12.04
CA LEU A 91 7.03 -5.10 -11.90
C LEU A 91 6.84 -5.53 -10.43
N ILE A 92 7.67 -5.04 -9.51
CA ILE A 92 7.50 -5.31 -8.08
C ILE A 92 6.15 -4.76 -7.60
N TRP A 93 5.82 -3.51 -7.98
CA TRP A 93 4.54 -2.91 -7.61
C TRP A 93 3.34 -3.55 -8.29
N PHE A 94 3.52 -3.97 -9.53
CA PHE A 94 2.55 -4.79 -10.23
C PHE A 94 2.22 -6.06 -9.44
N ALA A 95 3.23 -6.86 -9.04
CA ALA A 95 3.00 -8.07 -8.28
C ALA A 95 2.25 -7.79 -6.96
N PHE A 96 2.67 -6.74 -6.25
CA PHE A 96 2.00 -6.31 -5.01
C PHE A 96 0.52 -5.95 -5.24
N LEU A 97 0.24 -5.20 -6.30
CA LEU A 97 -1.11 -4.78 -6.68
C LEU A 97 -1.97 -5.96 -7.17
N SER A 98 -1.37 -6.93 -7.87
CA SER A 98 -2.04 -8.17 -8.26
C SER A 98 -2.46 -9.00 -7.05
N ILE A 99 -1.61 -9.10 -6.01
CA ILE A 99 -1.97 -9.80 -4.77
C ILE A 99 -3.20 -9.17 -4.13
N PHE A 100 -3.25 -7.84 -4.04
CA PHE A 100 -4.41 -7.12 -3.54
C PHE A 100 -5.68 -7.36 -4.37
N LEU A 101 -5.57 -7.32 -5.69
CA LEU A 101 -6.71 -7.64 -6.55
C LEU A 101 -7.16 -9.10 -6.42
N ILE A 102 -6.24 -10.05 -6.24
CA ILE A 102 -6.58 -11.46 -5.99
C ILE A 102 -7.38 -11.59 -4.69
N ILE A 103 -6.94 -10.94 -3.61
CA ILE A 103 -7.65 -10.95 -2.32
C ILE A 103 -9.04 -10.33 -2.45
N LEU A 104 -9.13 -9.23 -3.22
CA LEU A 104 -10.38 -8.51 -3.41
C LEU A 104 -11.40 -9.28 -4.26
N SER A 105 -10.93 -10.07 -5.22
CA SER A 105 -11.79 -10.51 -6.29
C SER A 105 -12.42 -11.87 -6.02
N LYS A 106 -13.76 -11.89 -6.01
CA LYS A 106 -14.53 -13.10 -5.74
C LYS A 106 -14.61 -14.09 -6.91
N SER A 107 -14.33 -13.68 -8.17
CA SER A 107 -14.51 -14.56 -9.34
C SER A 107 -13.89 -14.16 -10.72
N PRO A 108 -12.85 -13.33 -10.89
CA PRO A 108 -12.23 -13.14 -12.20
C PRO A 108 -11.14 -14.19 -12.45
N SER A 109 -10.88 -14.48 -13.73
CA SER A 109 -9.71 -15.28 -14.09
C SER A 109 -8.42 -14.58 -13.65
N ILE A 110 -7.41 -15.35 -13.24
CA ILE A 110 -6.08 -14.84 -12.85
C ILE A 110 -5.52 -13.94 -13.97
N THR A 111 -5.71 -14.34 -15.23
CA THR A 111 -5.31 -13.56 -16.41
C THR A 111 -5.94 -12.17 -16.41
N THR A 112 -7.23 -12.04 -16.10
CA THR A 112 -7.90 -10.74 -16.03
C THR A 112 -7.32 -9.86 -14.93
N ILE A 113 -7.05 -10.43 -13.75
CA ILE A 113 -6.44 -9.69 -12.64
C ILE A 113 -5.05 -9.17 -13.04
N LEU A 114 -4.22 -10.02 -13.65
CA LEU A 114 -2.89 -9.66 -14.13
C LEU A 114 -2.98 -8.57 -15.22
N THR A 115 -3.92 -8.67 -16.16
CA THR A 115 -4.10 -7.63 -17.18
C THR A 115 -4.51 -6.29 -16.56
N ILE A 116 -5.49 -6.27 -15.64
CA ILE A 116 -5.96 -5.05 -14.99
C ILE A 116 -4.83 -4.42 -14.16
N SER A 117 -4.12 -5.23 -13.38
CA SER A 117 -3.00 -4.73 -12.57
C SER A 117 -1.86 -4.17 -13.43
N ALA A 118 -1.53 -4.82 -14.55
CA ALA A 118 -0.52 -4.33 -15.48
C ALA A 118 -0.96 -3.03 -16.15
N SER A 119 -2.21 -2.95 -16.63
CA SER A 119 -2.78 -1.74 -17.23
C SER A 119 -2.80 -0.57 -16.24
N LEU A 120 -3.15 -0.82 -14.97
CA LEU A 120 -3.18 0.22 -13.95
C LEU A 120 -1.77 0.73 -13.62
N VAL A 121 -0.80 -0.17 -13.38
CA VAL A 121 0.59 0.24 -13.13
C VAL A 121 1.14 0.98 -14.35
N GLY A 122 0.86 0.52 -15.56
CA GLY A 122 1.21 1.22 -16.80
C GLY A 122 0.62 2.63 -16.87
N ALA A 123 -0.67 2.79 -16.58
CA ALA A 123 -1.34 4.09 -16.56
C ALA A 123 -0.76 5.03 -15.49
N VAL A 124 -0.49 4.54 -14.28
CA VAL A 124 0.19 5.30 -13.21
C VAL A 124 1.56 5.79 -13.69
N ARG A 125 2.35 4.94 -14.36
CA ARG A 125 3.68 5.32 -14.87
C ARG A 125 3.62 6.33 -16.00
N ILE A 126 2.75 6.12 -16.99
CA ILE A 126 2.59 7.05 -18.10
C ILE A 126 2.13 8.42 -17.56
N THR A 127 1.16 8.43 -16.65
CA THR A 127 0.68 9.68 -16.03
C THR A 127 1.75 10.36 -15.17
N ALA A 128 2.70 9.65 -14.55
CA ALA A 128 3.81 10.26 -13.81
C ALA A 128 4.71 11.15 -14.68
N TYR A 129 4.80 10.87 -15.98
CA TYR A 129 5.53 11.70 -16.93
C TYR A 129 4.72 12.91 -17.42
N LEU A 130 3.39 12.88 -17.31
CA LEU A 130 2.49 13.98 -17.67
C LEU A 130 2.23 14.92 -16.49
N SER A 131 1.78 14.36 -15.37
CA SER A 131 1.51 15.05 -14.11
C SER A 131 1.71 14.09 -12.95
N GLU A 132 2.65 14.42 -12.07
CA GLU A 132 2.92 13.62 -10.87
C GLU A 132 1.71 13.57 -9.94
N ASP A 133 0.90 14.63 -9.91
CA ASP A 133 -0.29 14.69 -9.05
C ASP A 133 -1.41 13.78 -9.57
N LEU A 134 -1.60 13.72 -10.89
CA LEU A 134 -2.53 12.76 -11.51
C LEU A 134 -2.08 11.32 -11.24
N SER A 135 -0.79 11.05 -11.35
CA SER A 135 -0.22 9.73 -11.06
C SER A 135 -0.41 9.33 -9.60
N LYS A 136 -0.23 10.27 -8.66
CA LYS A 136 -0.50 10.05 -7.23
C LYS A 136 -1.95 9.70 -6.98
N ASP A 137 -2.86 10.40 -7.66
CA ASP A 137 -4.30 10.15 -7.55
C ASP A 137 -4.70 8.79 -8.10
N LEU A 138 -4.10 8.35 -9.21
CA LEU A 138 -4.33 7.02 -9.77
C LEU A 138 -3.75 5.91 -8.88
N ALA A 139 -2.53 6.13 -8.34
CA ALA A 139 -1.82 5.15 -7.52
C ALA A 139 -2.53 4.87 -6.18
N LYS A 140 -3.18 5.88 -5.57
CA LYS A 140 -3.87 5.73 -4.28
C LYS A 140 -5.24 5.08 -4.39
N MET A 141 -5.87 5.09 -5.58
CA MET A 141 -7.23 4.56 -5.76
C MET A 141 -7.35 3.11 -5.33
N LEU A 142 -6.44 2.24 -5.79
CA LEU A 142 -6.59 0.80 -5.55
C LEU A 142 -6.41 0.39 -4.08
N PRO A 143 -5.39 0.87 -3.34
CA PRO A 143 -5.31 0.63 -1.91
C PRO A 143 -6.55 1.13 -1.15
N PHE A 144 -7.09 2.31 -1.48
CA PHE A 144 -8.29 2.81 -0.82
C PHE A 144 -9.55 2.02 -1.18
N VAL A 145 -9.67 1.54 -2.42
CA VAL A 145 -10.74 0.60 -2.81
C VAL A 145 -10.63 -0.67 -1.98
N LEU A 146 -9.43 -1.24 -1.80
CA LEU A 146 -9.24 -2.42 -0.98
C LEU A 146 -9.62 -2.17 0.48
N LEU A 147 -9.23 -1.02 1.06
CA LEU A 147 -9.67 -0.62 2.40
C LEU A 147 -11.20 -0.55 2.48
N ALA A 148 -11.86 0.08 1.50
CA ALA A 148 -13.32 0.17 1.48
C ALA A 148 -13.98 -1.22 1.44
N PHE A 149 -13.49 -2.12 0.60
CA PHE A 149 -13.99 -3.50 0.55
C PHE A 149 -13.70 -4.28 1.83
N PHE A 150 -12.55 -4.04 2.48
CA PHE A 150 -12.24 -4.64 3.78
C PHE A 150 -13.20 -4.16 4.87
N LEU A 151 -13.51 -2.85 4.91
CA LEU A 151 -14.40 -2.25 5.90
C LEU A 151 -15.87 -2.60 5.70
N VAL A 152 -16.30 -2.91 4.47
CA VAL A 152 -17.71 -3.23 4.15
C VAL A 152 -17.94 -4.74 4.05
N GLY A 153 -16.88 -5.54 3.84
CA GLY A 153 -16.99 -6.97 3.60
C GLY A 153 -17.50 -7.76 4.80
N GLU A 154 -18.50 -8.62 4.57
CA GLU A 154 -19.13 -9.49 5.58
C GLU A 154 -18.15 -10.48 6.24
N THR A 155 -16.99 -10.76 5.63
CA THR A 155 -15.99 -11.76 6.08
C THR A 155 -15.23 -11.39 7.35
N PHE A 156 -15.22 -10.13 7.77
CA PHE A 156 -14.48 -9.68 8.97
C PHE A 156 -15.38 -9.24 10.12
N PHE A 157 -16.68 -9.13 9.88
CA PHE A 157 -17.67 -8.78 10.88
C PHE A 157 -18.45 -10.03 11.26
N ASP A 158 -17.80 -10.92 12.00
CA ASP A 158 -18.54 -11.90 12.80
C ASP A 158 -18.63 -11.34 14.22
N PRO A 159 -19.77 -10.76 14.64
CA PRO A 159 -19.93 -10.23 15.99
C PRO A 159 -19.62 -11.29 17.06
N SER A 160 -19.72 -12.57 16.71
CA SER A 160 -19.41 -13.69 17.61
C SER A 160 -17.93 -13.83 17.95
N LEU A 161 -17.00 -13.33 17.12
CA LEU A 161 -15.55 -13.34 17.39
C LEU A 161 -15.09 -12.25 18.37
N ILE A 162 -15.91 -11.22 18.59
CA ILE A 162 -15.67 -10.13 19.56
C ILE A 162 -16.41 -10.42 20.88
N ILE A 163 -17.35 -11.37 20.88
CA ILE A 163 -18.23 -11.71 22.02
C ILE A 163 -17.83 -13.07 22.64
N GLN A 164 -16.54 -13.46 22.57
CA GLN A 164 -15.99 -14.51 23.44
C GLN A 164 -15.17 -13.91 24.56
#